data_AF-A0A4R8G3L7-F1
#
_entry.id   AF-A0A4R8G3L7-F1
#
_cell.length_a   1.000
_cell.length_b   1.000
_cell.length_c   1.000
_cell.angle_alpha   90.00
_cell.angle_beta   90.00
_cell.angle_gamma   90.00
#
_symmetry.space_group_name_H-M   'P 1'
#
loop_
_entity.id
_entity.type
_entity.pdbx_description
1 polymer ?
#
loop_
_entity_poly.entity_id
_entity_poly.type
_entity_poly.pdbx_seq_one_letter_code
_entity_poly.pdbx_strand_id
1 'polypeptide(L)'
;MEPNTQERPRQVEITDAAHIADVVESLSNETHSLTVTLDNAPTAFPVRLSVVDPEQRQLTLTLTDAQSLNAADIGEQPLTLRAESLSDTLHFKALAPLDVCRDGDCLTIECRLPRALYATSKRRSLRIPFIQGMHTRAYAAVLPTQPPVAGELRNLSAGGCLMEVPFADSPFFKVGDTLPTVGFEFPNGEKFIASGTVRHVGPAGRTHNAAVGIAFHNLSPERQNRLVHYVNEAEHEAAYRSGHGGRLARPSPLFQTPLRSRRQAQRQRDLTESTPLVRPLREVARQLHITLLALKNDQPISSDAMLGCADTLLRLLTQRRQQCLYALACLGSEPQWIQHSINVAAKLGDLMLAEPEYASRARAAVAAALLHDMGKALLLDESLHSLEGALDDAQRERLRKHVVLLLDRLAPLEGIDTSVRHDIIGCINERLDGSGYPHGYRAESLSAIARMAGVVDVLDAMTRPRGDRPAKTAIEAYRYLYNRPDRFDKHWVTRYVQRHGFYPIGSLVRFSHGYLAWVMELDESGQPCRVRVVRNTSRSELAMNHILSRVDFGQLGQVNKLVRPEAYRLAPF
;
A
#
# COMPACT_ATOMS: atom_id res chain seq x y z
N MET A 1 -18.71 47.79 -10.98
CA MET A 1 -18.75 46.77 -9.91
C MET A 1 -20.20 46.38 -9.73
N GLU A 2 -20.65 45.39 -10.48
CA GLU A 2 -21.93 44.72 -10.22
C GLU A 2 -21.64 43.52 -9.29
N PRO A 3 -22.48 43.28 -8.26
CA PRO A 3 -22.26 42.18 -7.35
C PRO A 3 -22.57 40.85 -8.05
N ASN A 4 -21.58 39.98 -8.04
CA ASN A 4 -21.58 38.62 -8.53
C ASN A 4 -22.79 37.85 -7.95
N THR A 5 -23.72 37.47 -8.82
CA THR A 5 -24.84 36.58 -8.52
C THR A 5 -24.31 35.25 -7.99
N GLN A 6 -24.56 34.96 -6.71
CA GLN A 6 -24.29 33.64 -6.14
C GLN A 6 -25.23 32.62 -6.79
N GLU A 7 -24.75 31.91 -7.81
CA GLU A 7 -25.43 30.73 -8.36
C GLU A 7 -25.50 29.63 -7.30
N ARG A 8 -26.73 29.19 -6.98
CA ARG A 8 -27.02 28.12 -6.02
C ARG A 8 -26.44 26.77 -6.50
N PRO A 9 -25.98 25.89 -5.60
CA PRO A 9 -25.49 24.56 -5.98
C PRO A 9 -26.58 23.77 -6.71
N ARG A 10 -26.21 23.07 -7.80
CA ARG A 10 -27.13 22.21 -8.56
C ARG A 10 -27.59 21.06 -7.66
N GLN A 11 -28.88 21.05 -7.34
CA GLN A 11 -29.56 19.99 -6.61
C GLN A 11 -30.23 19.08 -7.63
N VAL A 12 -29.90 17.79 -7.60
CA VAL A 12 -30.53 16.76 -8.45
C VAL A 12 -31.57 16.04 -7.60
N GLU A 13 -32.81 16.00 -8.07
CA GLU A 13 -33.89 15.22 -7.47
C GLU A 13 -34.01 13.87 -8.17
N ILE A 14 -33.99 12.80 -7.37
CA ILE A 14 -34.14 11.41 -7.79
C ILE A 14 -35.42 10.88 -7.16
N THR A 15 -36.34 10.37 -7.97
CA THR A 15 -37.63 9.82 -7.54
C THR A 15 -37.82 8.34 -7.88
N ASP A 16 -36.82 7.71 -8.51
CA ASP A 16 -36.87 6.29 -8.83
C ASP A 16 -36.69 5.43 -7.57
N ALA A 17 -37.69 4.61 -7.26
CA ALA A 17 -37.74 3.86 -6.00
C ALA A 17 -36.70 2.75 -5.91
N ALA A 18 -36.33 2.12 -7.04
CA ALA A 18 -35.29 1.09 -7.07
C ALA A 18 -33.91 1.73 -6.84
N HIS A 19 -33.63 2.84 -7.53
CA HIS A 19 -32.38 3.57 -7.36
C HIS A 19 -32.21 4.15 -5.94
N ILE A 20 -33.29 4.63 -5.31
CA ILE A 20 -33.23 5.11 -3.92
C ILE A 20 -32.87 3.97 -2.96
N ALA A 21 -33.38 2.75 -3.16
CA ALA A 21 -33.05 1.59 -2.34
C ALA A 21 -31.57 1.21 -2.46
N ASP A 22 -31.03 1.14 -3.68
CA ASP A 22 -29.61 0.85 -3.95
C ASP A 22 -28.69 1.89 -3.29
N VAL A 23 -29.05 3.18 -3.34
CA VAL A 23 -28.28 4.24 -2.71
C VAL A 23 -28.30 4.09 -1.19
N VAL A 24 -29.47 3.84 -0.57
CA VAL A 24 -29.59 3.64 0.88
C VAL A 24 -28.83 2.40 1.35
N GLU A 25 -28.83 1.32 0.58
CA GLU A 25 -28.02 0.12 0.86
C GLU A 25 -26.51 0.42 0.74
N SER A 26 -26.09 1.23 -0.24
CA SER A 26 -24.68 1.62 -0.36
C SER A 26 -24.18 2.44 0.84
N LEU A 27 -25.07 3.18 1.51
CA LEU A 27 -24.75 4.00 2.69
C LEU A 27 -24.44 3.16 3.94
N SER A 28 -24.88 1.89 4.00
CA SER A 28 -24.54 1.00 5.11
C SER A 28 -23.10 0.48 5.06
N ASN A 29 -22.42 0.58 3.91
CA ASN A 29 -21.10 -0.02 3.65
C ASN A 29 -19.90 0.93 3.91
N GLU A 30 -20.06 1.89 4.83
CA GLU A 30 -19.02 2.76 5.44
C GLU A 30 -18.20 3.70 4.52
N THR A 31 -18.84 4.75 4.00
CA THR A 31 -18.13 5.92 3.42
C THR A 31 -18.75 7.29 3.75
N HIS A 32 -19.87 7.33 4.47
CA HIS A 32 -20.64 8.55 4.71
C HIS A 32 -20.89 8.77 6.21
N SER A 33 -20.82 10.01 6.69
CA SER A 33 -21.32 10.39 8.00
C SER A 33 -22.83 10.62 7.90
N LEU A 34 -23.62 9.85 8.64
CA LEU A 34 -25.08 9.93 8.63
C LEU A 34 -25.57 10.72 9.83
N THR A 35 -26.51 11.63 9.58
CA THR A 35 -27.17 12.42 10.63
C THR A 35 -28.68 12.50 10.36
N VAL A 36 -29.48 12.54 11.41
CA VAL A 36 -30.93 12.78 11.33
C VAL A 36 -31.25 14.10 12.01
N THR A 37 -32.08 14.91 11.35
CA THR A 37 -32.68 16.12 11.92
C THR A 37 -34.18 15.95 12.02
N LEU A 38 -34.74 16.44 13.14
CA LEU A 38 -36.18 16.53 13.38
C LEU A 38 -36.66 17.88 12.82
N ASP A 39 -37.82 17.94 12.18
CA ASP A 39 -38.31 19.20 11.60
C ASP A 39 -38.55 20.29 12.69
N ASN A 40 -38.84 19.88 13.93
CA ASN A 40 -39.08 20.79 15.06
C ASN A 40 -37.83 21.15 15.88
N ALA A 41 -36.65 20.57 15.57
CA ALA A 41 -35.41 20.87 16.27
C ALA A 41 -34.22 20.88 15.29
N PRO A 42 -33.45 21.99 15.17
CA PRO A 42 -32.35 22.10 14.22
C PRO A 42 -31.11 21.25 14.59
N THR A 43 -31.15 20.52 15.70
CA THR A 43 -30.05 19.67 16.17
C THR A 43 -29.98 18.40 15.33
N ALA A 44 -28.80 18.12 14.77
CA ALA A 44 -28.54 16.91 13.99
C ALA A 44 -27.95 15.83 14.90
N PHE A 45 -28.55 14.63 14.86
CA PHE A 45 -28.12 13.50 15.69
C PHE A 45 -27.40 12.46 14.82
N PRO A 46 -26.24 11.94 15.24
CA PRO A 46 -25.52 10.90 14.51
C PRO A 46 -26.32 9.60 14.49
N VAL A 47 -26.37 8.93 13.34
CA VAL A 47 -27.17 7.73 13.13
C VAL A 47 -26.37 6.64 12.42
N ARG A 48 -26.74 5.38 12.63
CA ARG A 48 -26.27 4.24 11.84
C ARG A 48 -27.44 3.57 11.13
N LEU A 49 -27.22 3.09 9.91
CA LEU A 49 -28.15 2.22 9.18
C LEU A 49 -27.90 0.77 9.61
N SER A 50 -28.91 0.13 10.19
CA SER A 50 -28.79 -1.23 10.75
C SER A 50 -29.38 -2.30 9.85
N VAL A 51 -30.51 -2.01 9.21
CA VAL A 51 -31.22 -2.94 8.30
C VAL A 51 -31.84 -2.12 7.17
N VAL A 52 -31.74 -2.62 5.95
CA VAL A 52 -32.46 -2.11 4.77
C VAL A 52 -33.19 -3.31 4.17
N ASP A 53 -34.52 -3.25 4.06
CA ASP A 53 -35.33 -4.23 3.34
C ASP A 53 -35.89 -3.56 2.07
N PRO A 54 -35.25 -3.81 0.90
CA PRO A 54 -35.68 -3.24 -0.38
C PRO A 54 -37.05 -3.76 -0.84
N GLU A 55 -37.42 -4.99 -0.48
CA GLU A 55 -38.68 -5.63 -0.90
C GLU A 55 -39.87 -5.02 -0.13
N GLN A 56 -39.70 -4.77 1.18
CA GLN A 56 -40.73 -4.16 2.04
C GLN A 56 -40.67 -2.63 2.07
N ARG A 57 -39.67 -2.02 1.42
CA ARG A 57 -39.39 -0.57 1.43
C ARG A 57 -39.22 0.00 2.82
N GLN A 58 -38.49 -0.70 3.67
CA GLN A 58 -38.24 -0.32 5.06
C GLN A 58 -36.75 -0.17 5.32
N LEU A 59 -36.41 0.70 6.27
CA LEU A 59 -35.05 0.87 6.77
C LEU A 59 -35.08 1.10 8.28
N THR A 60 -34.04 0.64 8.97
CA THR A 60 -33.88 0.81 10.42
C THR A 60 -32.68 1.72 10.72
N LEU A 61 -32.93 2.78 11.47
CA LEU A 61 -31.95 3.77 11.91
C LEU A 61 -31.66 3.61 13.40
N THR A 62 -30.39 3.58 13.80
CA THR A 62 -29.98 3.53 15.21
C THR A 62 -29.25 4.81 15.60
N LEU A 63 -29.81 5.55 16.54
CA LEU A 63 -29.21 6.75 17.13
C LEU A 63 -28.44 6.34 18.38
N THR A 64 -27.17 6.77 18.46
CA THR A 64 -26.23 6.34 19.51
C THR A 64 -25.98 7.39 20.60
N ASP A 65 -26.56 8.59 20.47
CA ASP A 65 -26.39 9.70 21.40
C ASP A 65 -27.70 10.51 21.51
N ALA A 66 -28.75 9.85 22.03
CA ALA A 66 -30.12 10.35 21.96
C ALA A 66 -30.79 10.54 23.34
N GLN A 67 -30.00 10.69 24.40
CA GLN A 67 -30.49 10.79 25.80
C GLN A 67 -31.51 11.93 26.00
N SER A 68 -31.37 13.02 25.25
CA SER A 68 -32.26 14.19 25.30
C SER A 68 -33.54 14.05 24.45
N LEU A 69 -33.68 12.97 23.68
CA LEU A 69 -34.84 12.75 22.79
C LEU A 69 -35.85 11.80 23.43
N ASN A 70 -37.14 12.12 23.29
CA ASN A 70 -38.23 11.26 23.70
C ASN A 70 -38.76 10.44 22.51
N ALA A 71 -38.98 9.14 22.70
CA ALA A 71 -39.42 8.24 21.62
C ALA A 71 -40.79 8.63 21.04
N ALA A 72 -41.70 9.12 21.89
CA ALA A 72 -43.04 9.55 21.49
C ALA A 72 -43.00 10.77 20.53
N ASP A 73 -42.11 11.74 20.79
CA ASP A 73 -42.00 12.95 19.99
C ASP A 73 -41.41 12.66 18.59
N ILE A 74 -40.60 11.61 18.47
CA ILE A 74 -39.99 11.19 17.19
C ILE A 74 -41.04 10.51 16.31
N GLY A 75 -41.91 9.67 16.89
CA GLY A 75 -42.91 8.89 16.14
C GLY A 75 -43.98 9.73 15.43
N GLU A 76 -44.21 10.97 15.85
CA GLU A 76 -45.27 11.84 15.30
C GLU A 76 -44.79 12.83 14.23
N GLN A 77 -43.49 12.90 13.93
CA GLN A 77 -42.94 13.89 13.00
C GLN A 77 -42.09 13.27 11.88
N PRO A 78 -42.08 13.89 10.68
CA PRO A 78 -41.18 13.47 9.60
C PRO A 78 -39.72 13.73 9.98
N LEU A 79 -38.85 12.81 9.53
CA LEU A 79 -37.41 12.90 9.73
C LEU A 79 -36.71 13.26 8.43
N THR A 80 -35.63 14.03 8.54
CA THR A 80 -34.71 14.25 7.43
C THR A 80 -33.40 13.53 7.72
N LEU A 81 -33.08 12.52 6.91
CA LEU A 81 -31.80 11.83 6.94
C LEU A 81 -30.84 12.53 5.98
N ARG A 82 -29.65 12.86 6.48
CA ARG A 82 -28.57 13.50 5.73
C ARG A 82 -27.35 12.60 5.75
N ALA A 83 -26.87 12.26 4.56
CA ALA A 83 -25.63 11.52 4.38
C ALA A 83 -24.58 12.44 3.76
N GLU A 84 -23.44 12.59 4.43
CA GLU A 84 -22.34 13.42 3.97
C GLU A 84 -21.10 12.61 3.63
N SER A 85 -20.51 12.92 2.48
CA SER A 85 -19.17 12.50 2.10
C SER A 85 -18.27 13.70 1.83
N LEU A 86 -17.02 13.41 1.46
CA LEU A 86 -16.04 14.41 1.00
C LEU A 86 -16.42 15.07 -0.34
N SER A 87 -17.34 14.49 -1.12
CA SER A 87 -17.73 15.02 -2.44
C SER A 87 -19.17 15.50 -2.50
N ASP A 88 -20.08 14.89 -1.77
CA ASP A 88 -21.52 15.08 -1.98
C ASP A 88 -22.30 15.12 -0.66
N THR A 89 -23.47 15.73 -0.71
CA THR A 89 -24.46 15.70 0.37
C THR A 89 -25.74 15.13 -0.18
N LEU A 90 -26.21 14.02 0.41
CA LEU A 90 -27.48 13.41 0.09
C LEU A 90 -28.48 13.79 1.17
N HIS A 91 -29.66 14.26 0.76
CA HIS A 91 -30.76 14.57 1.64
C HIS A 91 -31.95 13.69 1.29
N PHE A 92 -32.41 12.95 2.29
CA PHE A 92 -33.62 12.16 2.23
C PHE A 92 -34.63 12.87 3.13
N LYS A 93 -35.66 13.47 2.53
CA LYS A 93 -36.67 14.23 3.26
C LYS A 93 -37.89 13.38 3.54
N ALA A 94 -38.61 13.74 4.60
CA ALA A 94 -39.90 13.17 4.95
C ALA A 94 -39.89 11.64 5.13
N LEU A 95 -38.88 11.12 5.83
CA LEU A 95 -38.94 9.75 6.32
C LEU A 95 -40.03 9.69 7.40
N ALA A 96 -41.03 8.84 7.18
CA ALA A 96 -42.09 8.61 8.15
C ALA A 96 -41.68 7.44 9.07
N PRO A 97 -41.54 7.68 10.38
CA PRO A 97 -41.36 6.61 11.36
C PRO A 97 -42.57 5.67 11.33
N LEU A 98 -42.31 4.38 11.43
CA LEU A 98 -43.30 3.31 11.58
C LEU A 98 -43.34 2.83 13.03
N ASP A 99 -42.17 2.66 13.63
CA ASP A 99 -42.01 2.27 15.03
C ASP A 99 -40.73 2.89 15.62
N VAL A 100 -40.75 3.17 16.92
CA VAL A 100 -39.61 3.75 17.65
C VAL A 100 -39.41 2.98 18.95
N CYS A 101 -38.30 2.26 19.06
CA CYS A 101 -37.97 1.47 20.23
C CYS A 101 -36.70 2.02 20.91
N ARG A 102 -36.72 2.13 22.24
CA ARG A 102 -35.56 2.52 23.04
C ARG A 102 -34.99 1.29 23.76
N ASP A 103 -33.69 1.08 23.59
CA ASP A 103 -32.92 0.06 24.29
C ASP A 103 -31.66 0.70 24.91
N GLY A 104 -31.69 0.92 26.22
CA GLY A 104 -30.65 1.66 26.94
C GLY A 104 -30.47 3.10 26.41
N ASP A 105 -29.25 3.44 26.01
CA ASP A 105 -28.88 4.76 25.45
C ASP A 105 -29.15 4.86 23.92
N CYS A 106 -29.58 3.77 23.29
CA CYS A 106 -29.83 3.70 21.86
C CYS A 106 -31.32 3.87 21.54
N LEU A 107 -31.61 4.63 20.49
CA LEU A 107 -32.95 4.75 19.90
C LEU A 107 -32.96 4.14 18.51
N THR A 108 -33.81 3.15 18.31
CA THR A 108 -34.02 2.48 17.02
C THR A 108 -35.31 2.99 16.41
N ILE A 109 -35.23 3.48 15.17
CA ILE A 109 -36.35 4.02 14.41
C ILE A 109 -36.52 3.17 13.15
N GLU A 110 -37.67 2.53 13.02
CA GLU A 110 -38.08 1.89 11.79
C GLU A 110 -38.78 2.91 10.91
N CYS A 111 -38.37 3.06 9.64
CA CYS A 111 -38.89 4.05 8.72
C CYS A 111 -39.24 3.42 7.38
N ARG A 112 -40.19 4.02 6.65
CA ARG A 112 -40.34 3.75 5.21
C ARG A 112 -39.19 4.39 4.42
N LEU A 113 -38.80 3.75 3.32
CA LEU A 113 -37.88 4.34 2.35
C LEU A 113 -38.43 5.69 1.84
N PRO A 114 -37.56 6.70 1.68
CA PRO A 114 -37.95 8.03 1.21
C PRO A 114 -38.43 7.96 -0.25
N ARG A 115 -39.40 8.82 -0.59
CA ARG A 115 -39.96 8.90 -1.96
C ARG A 115 -39.09 9.71 -2.92
N ALA A 116 -38.21 10.54 -2.38
CA ALA A 116 -37.30 11.37 -3.15
C ALA A 116 -35.96 11.51 -2.43
N LEU A 117 -34.89 11.48 -3.21
CA LEU A 117 -33.53 11.76 -2.79
C LEU A 117 -33.07 13.06 -3.46
N TYR A 118 -32.50 13.96 -2.68
CA TYR A 118 -31.88 15.18 -3.19
C TYR A 118 -30.36 15.10 -3.04
N ALA A 119 -29.66 15.05 -4.16
CA ALA A 119 -28.21 15.06 -4.19
C ALA A 119 -27.71 16.49 -4.46
N THR A 120 -26.87 17.00 -3.57
CA THR A 120 -26.17 18.28 -3.74
C THR A 120 -24.67 18.01 -3.81
N SER A 121 -24.04 18.31 -4.95
CA SER A 121 -22.59 18.13 -5.05
C SER A 121 -21.86 19.31 -4.42
N LYS A 122 -20.85 19.01 -3.57
CA LYS A 122 -19.96 20.05 -2.99
C LYS A 122 -18.92 20.54 -4.04
N ARG A 123 -18.95 20.03 -5.29
CA ARG A 123 -17.95 20.30 -6.34
C ARG A 123 -18.57 20.99 -7.56
N ARG A 124 -17.82 21.91 -8.18
CA ARG A 124 -18.26 22.71 -9.35
C ARG A 124 -18.40 21.92 -10.66
N SER A 125 -17.96 20.65 -10.73
CA SER A 125 -18.03 19.83 -11.95
C SER A 125 -18.25 18.34 -11.64
N LEU A 126 -19.04 17.67 -12.49
CA LEU A 126 -19.35 16.23 -12.43
C LEU A 126 -18.08 15.40 -12.68
N ARG A 127 -17.86 14.37 -11.86
CA ARG A 127 -16.76 13.40 -12.01
C ARG A 127 -17.33 12.04 -12.39
N ILE A 128 -16.92 11.52 -13.54
CA ILE A 128 -17.37 10.22 -14.03
C ILE A 128 -16.40 9.14 -13.58
N PRO A 129 -16.83 8.16 -12.75
CA PRO A 129 -16.01 7.02 -12.37
C PRO A 129 -15.88 6.03 -13.52
N PHE A 130 -14.69 5.45 -13.67
CA PHE A 130 -14.41 4.43 -14.68
C PHE A 130 -14.67 3.07 -14.05
N ILE A 131 -15.70 2.39 -14.55
CA ILE A 131 -16.14 1.08 -14.05
C ILE A 131 -15.50 -0.06 -14.83
N GLN A 132 -15.83 -1.31 -14.46
CA GLN A 132 -15.24 -2.49 -15.08
C GLN A 132 -15.39 -2.49 -16.62
N GLY A 133 -14.26 -2.64 -17.31
CA GLY A 133 -14.18 -2.61 -18.77
C GLY A 133 -13.87 -1.23 -19.38
N MET A 134 -13.91 -0.15 -18.60
CA MET A 134 -13.43 1.18 -19.01
C MET A 134 -11.94 1.33 -18.70
N HIS A 135 -11.09 0.76 -19.54
CA HIS A 135 -9.64 0.80 -19.36
C HIS A 135 -9.02 1.95 -20.15
N THR A 136 -8.53 2.97 -19.46
CA THR A 136 -7.80 4.09 -20.06
C THR A 136 -6.44 4.22 -19.39
N ARG A 137 -5.39 4.19 -20.22
CA ARG A 137 -4.02 4.37 -19.72
C ARG A 137 -3.83 5.83 -19.38
N ALA A 138 -3.19 6.10 -18.25
CA ALA A 138 -2.82 7.45 -17.82
C ALA A 138 -1.31 7.50 -17.56
N TYR A 139 -0.74 8.69 -17.65
CA TYR A 139 0.65 8.92 -17.30
C TYR A 139 0.87 10.35 -16.80
N ALA A 140 1.85 10.53 -15.92
CA ALA A 140 2.25 11.85 -15.43
C ALA A 140 3.78 11.97 -15.41
N ALA A 141 4.31 13.02 -16.03
CA ALA A 141 5.70 13.41 -15.85
C ALA A 141 5.82 14.22 -14.55
N VAL A 142 6.54 13.67 -13.58
CA VAL A 142 6.81 14.35 -12.31
C VAL A 142 8.15 15.07 -12.37
N LEU A 143 9.22 14.34 -12.69
CA LEU A 143 10.58 14.88 -12.80
C LEU A 143 10.95 15.00 -14.30
N PRO A 144 11.54 16.13 -14.76
CA PRO A 144 11.85 16.33 -16.18
C PRO A 144 12.82 15.29 -16.77
N THR A 145 13.69 14.73 -15.93
CA THR A 145 14.76 13.80 -16.32
C THR A 145 14.33 12.34 -16.29
N GLN A 146 13.09 12.04 -15.88
CA GLN A 146 12.59 10.68 -15.73
C GLN A 146 11.47 10.35 -16.72
N PRO A 147 11.30 9.07 -17.08
CA PRO A 147 10.13 8.64 -17.82
C PRO A 147 8.84 8.97 -17.04
N PRO A 148 7.74 9.32 -17.73
CA PRO A 148 6.46 9.53 -17.07
C PRO A 148 6.02 8.30 -16.29
N VAL A 149 5.50 8.51 -15.08
CA VAL A 149 4.90 7.45 -14.27
C VAL A 149 3.62 7.00 -14.96
N ALA A 150 3.51 5.70 -15.24
CA ALA A 150 2.34 5.11 -15.88
C ALA A 150 1.30 4.67 -14.84
N GLY A 151 0.02 4.73 -15.23
CA GLY A 151 -1.11 4.35 -14.39
C GLY A 151 -2.39 4.11 -15.18
N GLU A 152 -3.49 3.99 -14.46
CA GLU A 152 -4.84 3.85 -15.03
C GLU A 152 -5.73 5.01 -14.60
N LEU A 153 -6.54 5.53 -15.52
CA LEU A 153 -7.52 6.56 -15.22
C LEU A 153 -8.71 5.93 -14.48
N ARG A 154 -9.08 6.51 -13.33
CA ARG A 154 -10.18 6.02 -12.47
C ARG A 154 -11.39 6.94 -12.42
N ASN A 155 -11.19 8.24 -12.60
CA ASN A 155 -12.29 9.14 -12.90
C ASN A 155 -11.81 10.34 -13.70
N LEU A 156 -12.75 10.98 -14.39
CA LEU A 156 -12.51 12.15 -15.22
C LEU A 156 -13.58 13.23 -14.95
N SER A 157 -13.16 14.49 -14.99
CA SER A 157 -14.04 15.66 -14.98
C SER A 157 -13.48 16.75 -15.86
N ALA A 158 -14.28 17.78 -16.11
CA ALA A 158 -13.87 18.97 -16.85
C ALA A 158 -12.72 19.77 -16.19
N GLY A 159 -12.37 19.49 -14.93
CA GLY A 159 -11.34 20.22 -14.17
C GLY A 159 -10.19 19.36 -13.66
N GLY A 160 -10.19 18.05 -13.93
CA GLY A 160 -9.17 17.16 -13.38
C GLY A 160 -9.52 15.68 -13.51
N CYS A 161 -8.62 14.84 -13.02
CA CYS A 161 -8.77 13.39 -13.02
C CYS A 161 -8.26 12.74 -11.73
N LEU A 162 -8.59 11.46 -11.58
CA LEU A 162 -7.96 10.56 -10.63
C LEU A 162 -7.24 9.46 -11.40
N MET A 163 -5.96 9.28 -11.12
CA MET A 163 -5.14 8.21 -11.67
C MET A 163 -4.75 7.24 -10.56
N GLU A 164 -4.77 5.95 -10.86
CA GLU A 164 -4.14 4.93 -10.05
C GLU A 164 -2.75 4.61 -10.59
N VAL A 165 -1.73 4.70 -9.75
CA VAL A 165 -0.33 4.37 -10.07
C VAL A 165 0.16 3.25 -9.15
N PRO A 166 1.10 2.40 -9.61
CA PRO A 166 1.75 1.42 -8.74
C PRO A 166 2.37 2.11 -7.53
N PHE A 167 2.30 1.48 -6.35
CA PHE A 167 2.88 2.06 -5.15
C PHE A 167 4.40 2.32 -5.27
N ALA A 168 5.12 1.51 -6.04
CA ALA A 168 6.54 1.70 -6.31
C ALA A 168 6.88 3.07 -6.92
N ASP A 169 5.97 3.62 -7.74
CA ASP A 169 6.14 4.90 -8.43
C ASP A 169 5.43 6.06 -7.71
N SER A 170 4.62 5.75 -6.70
CA SER A 170 3.90 6.75 -5.90
C SER A 170 4.78 7.72 -5.11
N PRO A 171 6.04 7.41 -4.70
CA PRO A 171 6.86 8.36 -3.96
C PRO A 171 7.16 9.63 -4.75
N PHE A 172 7.05 9.65 -6.08
CA PHE A 172 7.32 10.86 -6.85
C PHE A 172 6.22 11.92 -6.70
N PHE A 173 5.02 11.58 -6.23
CA PHE A 173 3.93 12.54 -6.11
C PHE A 173 3.84 13.16 -4.72
N LYS A 174 3.90 14.49 -4.64
CA LYS A 174 3.55 15.26 -3.44
C LYS A 174 2.37 16.19 -3.71
N VAL A 175 1.47 16.33 -2.74
CA VAL A 175 0.38 17.31 -2.81
C VAL A 175 0.96 18.73 -2.98
N GLY A 176 0.43 19.45 -3.97
CA GLY A 176 0.91 20.78 -4.36
C GLY A 176 1.90 20.78 -5.52
N ASP A 177 2.47 19.63 -5.90
CA ASP A 177 3.40 19.56 -7.03
C ASP A 177 2.71 19.93 -8.34
N THR A 178 3.41 20.70 -9.16
CA THR A 178 2.99 21.01 -10.53
C THR A 178 3.57 19.98 -11.48
N LEU A 179 2.70 19.26 -12.16
CA LEU A 179 3.04 18.27 -13.16
C LEU A 179 3.09 18.96 -14.53
N PRO A 180 4.26 19.02 -15.19
CA PRO A 180 4.39 19.63 -16.52
C PRO A 180 3.52 18.91 -17.56
N THR A 181 3.38 17.58 -17.43
CA THR A 181 2.63 16.75 -18.37
C THR A 181 1.82 15.70 -17.61
N VAL A 182 0.52 15.69 -17.86
CA VAL A 182 -0.44 14.67 -17.44
C VAL A 182 -1.24 14.29 -18.67
N GLY A 183 -1.22 13.02 -19.03
CA GLY A 183 -1.90 12.54 -20.22
C GLY A 183 -2.65 11.25 -19.99
N PHE A 184 -3.59 10.98 -20.88
CA PHE A 184 -4.29 9.70 -20.94
C PHE A 184 -4.62 9.32 -22.38
N GLU A 185 -4.69 8.01 -22.62
CA GLU A 185 -4.94 7.38 -23.92
C GLU A 185 -6.09 6.38 -23.79
N PHE A 186 -7.16 6.63 -24.54
CA PHE A 186 -8.33 5.77 -24.63
C PHE A 186 -8.05 4.55 -25.56
N PRO A 187 -8.79 3.44 -25.41
CA PRO A 187 -8.64 2.25 -26.25
C PRO A 187 -8.68 2.49 -27.77
N ASN A 188 -9.43 3.48 -28.23
CA ASN A 188 -9.50 3.85 -29.64
C ASN A 188 -8.25 4.61 -30.17
N GLY A 189 -7.29 4.91 -29.29
CA GLY A 189 -6.05 5.63 -29.61
C GLY A 189 -6.15 7.15 -29.41
N GLU A 190 -7.30 7.69 -29.00
CA GLU A 190 -7.41 9.11 -28.70
C GLU A 190 -6.63 9.49 -27.43
N LYS A 191 -5.96 10.64 -27.51
CA LYS A 191 -5.06 11.14 -26.47
C LYS A 191 -5.44 12.51 -26.00
N PHE A 192 -5.33 12.71 -24.68
CA PHE A 192 -5.40 14.01 -24.03
C PHE A 192 -4.11 14.27 -23.26
N ILE A 193 -3.64 15.52 -23.29
CA ILE A 193 -2.45 15.97 -22.56
C ILE A 193 -2.74 17.36 -22.00
N ALA A 194 -2.42 17.55 -20.72
CA ALA A 194 -2.50 18.83 -20.02
C ALA A 194 -1.35 18.96 -19.02
N SER A 195 -1.18 20.15 -18.44
CA SER A 195 -0.46 20.30 -17.18
C SER A 195 -1.47 20.30 -16.04
N GLY A 196 -1.00 20.06 -14.81
CA GLY A 196 -1.88 20.07 -13.65
C GLY A 196 -1.14 20.11 -12.34
N THR A 197 -1.89 20.20 -11.25
CA THR A 197 -1.35 20.18 -9.89
C THR A 197 -1.92 19.01 -9.12
N VAL A 198 -1.07 18.32 -8.37
CA VAL A 198 -1.46 17.23 -7.48
C VAL A 198 -2.27 17.80 -6.32
N ARG A 199 -3.51 17.33 -6.15
CA ARG A 199 -4.44 17.78 -5.10
C ARG A 199 -4.59 16.79 -3.95
N HIS A 200 -4.39 15.52 -4.22
CA HIS A 200 -4.51 14.44 -3.25
C HIS A 200 -3.65 13.26 -3.68
N VAL A 201 -2.97 12.62 -2.74
CA VAL A 201 -2.28 11.34 -2.92
C VAL A 201 -2.65 10.46 -1.73
N GLY A 202 -3.09 9.23 -1.99
CA GLY A 202 -3.43 8.28 -0.94
C GLY A 202 -3.58 6.85 -1.46
N PRO A 203 -3.87 5.86 -0.62
CA PRO A 203 -4.10 4.49 -1.08
C PRO A 203 -5.35 4.38 -1.96
N ALA A 204 -5.27 3.59 -3.03
CA ALA A 204 -6.43 3.23 -3.85
C ALA A 204 -7.18 2.02 -3.25
N GLY A 205 -8.05 2.29 -2.28
CA GLY A 205 -8.87 1.26 -1.64
C GLY A 205 -8.03 0.11 -1.05
N ARG A 206 -8.37 -1.13 -1.43
CA ARG A 206 -7.62 -2.35 -1.02
C ARG A 206 -6.63 -2.85 -2.08
N THR A 207 -6.43 -2.09 -3.15
CA THR A 207 -5.47 -2.46 -4.19
C THR A 207 -4.03 -2.14 -3.75
N HIS A 208 -3.05 -2.68 -4.46
CA HIS A 208 -1.62 -2.37 -4.24
C HIS A 208 -1.16 -1.14 -5.05
N ASN A 209 -2.02 -0.13 -5.14
CA ASN A 209 -1.82 1.10 -5.91
C ASN A 209 -2.08 2.34 -5.05
N ALA A 210 -1.51 3.47 -5.48
CA ALA A 210 -1.81 4.80 -4.97
C ALA A 210 -2.79 5.53 -5.90
N ALA A 211 -3.75 6.24 -5.32
CA ALA A 211 -4.67 7.15 -6.00
C ALA A 211 -4.10 8.58 -5.99
N VAL A 212 -3.85 9.14 -7.17
CA VAL A 212 -3.31 10.48 -7.39
C VAL A 212 -4.38 11.34 -8.06
N GLY A 213 -4.90 12.32 -7.33
CA GLY A 213 -5.88 13.29 -7.81
C GLY A 213 -5.19 14.52 -8.38
N ILE A 214 -5.48 14.85 -9.64
CA ILE A 214 -4.81 15.93 -10.38
C ILE A 214 -5.86 16.94 -10.85
N ALA A 215 -5.62 18.23 -10.59
CA ALA A 215 -6.40 19.34 -11.16
C ALA A 215 -5.68 19.89 -12.40
N PHE A 216 -6.38 20.05 -13.53
CA PHE A 216 -5.78 20.56 -14.75
C PHE A 216 -5.62 22.08 -14.74
N HIS A 217 -4.58 22.58 -15.42
CA HIS A 217 -4.30 24.00 -15.55
C HIS A 217 -4.09 24.41 -17.01
N ASN A 218 -4.30 25.71 -17.30
CA ASN A 218 -3.99 26.36 -18.57
C ASN A 218 -4.55 25.61 -19.81
N LEU A 219 -5.79 25.11 -19.71
CA LEU A 219 -6.47 24.47 -20.83
C LEU A 219 -6.96 25.55 -21.80
N SER A 220 -6.58 25.43 -23.07
CA SER A 220 -7.16 26.26 -24.14
C SER A 220 -8.65 25.91 -24.33
N PRO A 221 -9.48 26.80 -24.87
CA PRO A 221 -10.89 26.51 -25.15
C PRO A 221 -11.10 25.23 -25.97
N GLU A 222 -10.24 24.94 -26.95
CA GLU A 222 -10.31 23.72 -27.75
C GLU A 222 -10.04 22.46 -26.90
N ARG A 223 -9.05 22.53 -26.00
CA ARG A 223 -8.74 21.42 -25.09
C ARG A 223 -9.85 21.22 -24.07
N GLN A 224 -10.43 22.31 -23.56
CA GLN A 224 -11.56 22.25 -22.65
C GLN A 224 -12.77 21.57 -23.30
N ASN A 225 -13.09 21.93 -24.55
CA ASN A 225 -14.18 21.32 -25.30
C ASN A 225 -13.94 19.83 -25.56
N ARG A 226 -12.71 19.44 -25.92
CA ARG A 226 -12.34 18.02 -26.05
C ARG A 226 -12.48 17.25 -24.73
N LEU A 227 -12.07 17.85 -23.62
CA LEU A 227 -12.19 17.23 -22.30
C LEU A 227 -13.66 17.04 -21.91
N VAL A 228 -14.52 18.03 -22.15
CA VAL A 228 -15.97 17.90 -21.92
C VAL A 228 -16.56 16.79 -22.79
N HIS A 229 -16.17 16.69 -24.06
CA HIS A 229 -16.56 15.57 -24.92
C HIS A 229 -16.17 14.21 -24.32
N TYR A 230 -14.93 14.07 -23.84
CA TYR A 230 -14.47 12.83 -23.20
C TYR A 230 -15.21 12.49 -21.91
N VAL A 231 -15.57 13.50 -21.11
CA VAL A 231 -16.38 13.30 -19.90
C VAL A 231 -17.77 12.78 -20.28
N ASN A 232 -18.43 13.38 -21.28
CA ASN A 232 -19.75 12.96 -21.73
C ASN A 232 -19.74 11.54 -22.33
N GLU A 233 -18.71 11.20 -23.10
CA GLU A 233 -18.55 9.85 -23.66
C GLU A 233 -18.26 8.80 -22.58
N ALA A 234 -17.48 9.16 -21.55
CA ALA A 234 -17.27 8.29 -20.40
C ALA A 234 -18.55 8.07 -19.60
N GLU A 235 -19.37 9.11 -19.43
CA GLU A 235 -20.68 9.01 -18.77
C GLU A 235 -21.61 8.07 -19.54
N HIS A 236 -21.68 8.24 -20.86
CA HIS A 236 -22.46 7.39 -21.74
C HIS A 236 -22.01 5.92 -21.68
N GLU A 237 -20.69 5.66 -21.69
CA GLU A 237 -20.16 4.30 -21.56
C GLU A 237 -20.48 3.68 -20.19
N ALA A 238 -20.36 4.45 -19.11
CA ALA A 238 -20.70 3.99 -17.77
C ALA A 238 -22.20 3.63 -17.65
N ALA A 239 -23.07 4.46 -18.22
CA ALA A 239 -24.52 4.21 -18.27
C ALA A 239 -24.85 2.95 -19.11
N TYR A 240 -24.19 2.77 -20.25
CA TYR A 240 -24.33 1.58 -21.10
C TYR A 240 -23.94 0.30 -20.33
N ARG A 241 -22.78 0.29 -19.68
CA ARG A 241 -22.25 -0.88 -18.95
C ARG A 241 -22.99 -1.19 -17.66
N SER A 242 -23.57 -0.18 -17.02
CA SER A 242 -24.40 -0.35 -15.81
C SER A 242 -25.85 -0.72 -16.14
N GLY A 243 -26.21 -0.89 -17.42
CA GLY A 243 -27.56 -1.25 -17.85
C GLY A 243 -28.59 -0.11 -17.82
N HIS A 244 -28.17 1.12 -17.53
CA HIS A 244 -29.04 2.29 -17.38
C HIS A 244 -29.41 2.97 -18.72
N GLY A 245 -28.77 2.59 -19.83
CA GLY A 245 -29.01 3.18 -21.16
C GLY A 245 -30.19 2.61 -21.96
N GLY A 246 -30.93 1.63 -21.41
CA GLY A 246 -32.02 0.95 -22.10
C GLY A 246 -31.57 0.07 -23.30
N ARG A 247 -32.55 -0.51 -24.02
CA ARG A 247 -32.32 -1.47 -25.13
C ARG A 247 -31.62 -0.89 -26.37
N LEU A 248 -31.45 0.43 -26.46
CA LEU A 248 -30.89 1.14 -27.62
C LEU A 248 -29.50 1.75 -27.36
N ALA A 249 -28.98 1.68 -26.13
CA ALA A 249 -27.66 2.23 -25.81
C ALA A 249 -26.55 1.49 -26.56
N ARG A 250 -25.59 2.26 -27.08
CA ARG A 250 -24.44 1.75 -27.83
C ARG A 250 -23.16 2.02 -27.04
N PRO A 251 -22.13 1.18 -27.19
CA PRO A 251 -20.84 1.46 -26.55
C PRO A 251 -20.20 2.71 -27.15
N SER A 252 -19.60 3.55 -26.30
CA SER A 252 -18.86 4.73 -26.70
C SER A 252 -17.68 4.34 -27.62
N PRO A 253 -17.41 5.10 -28.69
CA PRO A 253 -16.27 4.86 -29.56
C PRO A 253 -14.94 4.92 -28.82
N LEU A 254 -14.83 5.71 -27.74
CA LEU A 254 -13.60 5.86 -26.97
C LEU A 254 -13.10 4.52 -26.42
N PHE A 255 -14.03 3.66 -25.98
CA PHE A 255 -13.74 2.41 -25.30
C PHE A 255 -13.77 1.19 -26.25
N GLN A 256 -13.92 1.41 -27.56
CA GLN A 256 -13.84 0.35 -28.56
C GLN A 256 -12.38 0.04 -28.89
N THR A 257 -11.98 -1.20 -28.64
CA THR A 257 -10.63 -1.68 -29.00
C THR A 257 -10.57 -1.92 -30.51
N PRO A 258 -9.55 -1.42 -31.24
CA PRO A 258 -9.26 -1.88 -32.58
C PRO A 258 -9.07 -3.41 -32.58
N LEU A 259 -9.57 -4.11 -33.60
CA LEU A 259 -9.59 -5.59 -33.73
C LEU A 259 -8.22 -6.31 -33.75
N ARG A 260 -7.13 -5.68 -33.30
CA ARG A 260 -5.81 -6.28 -33.13
C ARG A 260 -5.24 -5.97 -31.75
N SER A 261 -5.60 -6.78 -30.76
CA SER A 261 -4.77 -7.12 -29.56
C SER A 261 -5.54 -7.91 -28.49
N ARG A 262 -6.60 -8.65 -28.85
CA ARG A 262 -7.39 -9.46 -27.90
C ARG A 262 -6.74 -10.79 -27.49
N ARG A 263 -5.42 -10.96 -27.69
CA ARG A 263 -4.67 -12.21 -27.39
C ARG A 263 -3.44 -12.05 -26.47
N GLN A 264 -3.13 -10.85 -25.96
CA GLN A 264 -2.00 -10.66 -25.04
C GLN A 264 -2.39 -10.30 -23.60
N ALA A 265 -3.56 -9.70 -23.35
CA ALA A 265 -3.94 -9.24 -22.00
C ALA A 265 -4.47 -10.35 -21.06
N GLN A 266 -4.73 -11.55 -21.57
CA GLN A 266 -5.34 -12.65 -20.81
C GLN A 266 -4.34 -13.76 -20.45
N ARG A 267 -3.05 -13.57 -20.77
CA ARG A 267 -1.97 -14.56 -20.56
C ARG A 267 -1.02 -14.22 -19.39
N GLN A 268 -1.34 -13.17 -18.62
CA GLN A 268 -0.43 -12.63 -17.61
C GLN A 268 -1.06 -12.48 -16.22
N ARG A 269 -2.29 -12.99 -16.02
CA ARG A 269 -3.01 -12.94 -14.74
C ARG A 269 -3.08 -14.26 -13.98
N ASP A 270 -2.55 -15.35 -14.53
CA ASP A 270 -2.39 -16.61 -13.81
C ASP A 270 -0.93 -17.02 -13.92
N LEU A 271 -0.16 -16.81 -12.85
CA LEU A 271 1.12 -17.48 -12.51
C LEU A 271 1.78 -16.77 -11.31
N THR A 272 1.05 -16.58 -10.21
CA THR A 272 1.68 -16.43 -8.89
C THR A 272 0.76 -17.03 -7.83
N GLU A 273 0.54 -18.34 -7.93
CA GLU A 273 0.17 -19.12 -6.74
C GLU A 273 1.30 -18.98 -5.73
N SER A 274 1.14 -17.97 -4.88
CA SER A 274 2.09 -17.59 -3.87
C SER A 274 1.80 -18.47 -2.65
N THR A 275 2.83 -19.06 -2.05
CA THR A 275 2.76 -19.71 -0.74
C THR A 275 1.81 -18.92 0.19
N PRO A 276 0.90 -19.55 0.96
CA PRO A 276 -0.15 -18.86 1.73
C PRO A 276 0.36 -17.74 2.67
N LEU A 277 1.65 -17.74 3.00
CA LEU A 277 2.32 -16.73 3.82
C LEU A 277 2.76 -15.46 3.08
N VAL A 278 2.77 -15.43 1.76
CA VAL A 278 3.13 -14.23 0.98
C VAL A 278 2.07 -13.14 1.13
N ARG A 279 0.79 -13.52 1.28
CA ARG A 279 -0.31 -12.56 1.40
C ARG A 279 -0.18 -11.66 2.65
N PRO A 280 0.05 -12.19 3.87
CA PRO A 280 0.36 -11.35 5.04
C PRO A 280 1.56 -10.42 4.83
N LEU A 281 2.64 -10.90 4.20
CA LEU A 281 3.84 -10.07 3.95
C LEU A 281 3.58 -8.96 2.93
N ARG A 282 2.77 -9.22 1.89
CA ARG A 282 2.32 -8.18 0.95
C ARG A 282 1.44 -7.15 1.63
N GLU A 283 0.62 -7.54 2.60
CA GLU A 283 -0.13 -6.57 3.40
C GLU A 283 0.80 -5.69 4.24
N VAL A 284 1.85 -6.25 4.85
CA VAL A 284 2.90 -5.45 5.52
C VAL A 284 3.55 -4.49 4.53
N ALA A 285 3.94 -4.95 3.33
CA ALA A 285 4.49 -4.08 2.28
C ALA A 285 3.54 -2.95 1.90
N ARG A 286 2.24 -3.25 1.75
CA ARG A 286 1.19 -2.26 1.47
C ARG A 286 1.12 -1.19 2.56
N GLN A 287 1.18 -1.58 3.83
CA GLN A 287 1.18 -0.64 4.95
C GLN A 287 2.43 0.25 4.97
N LEU A 288 3.60 -0.27 4.57
CA LEU A 288 4.80 0.55 4.41
C LEU A 288 4.64 1.60 3.32
N HIS A 289 4.05 1.23 2.17
CA HIS A 289 3.74 2.20 1.11
C HIS A 289 2.77 3.29 1.58
N ILE A 290 1.72 2.92 2.31
CA ILE A 290 0.76 3.88 2.88
C ILE A 290 1.45 4.83 3.86
N THR A 291 2.30 4.29 4.71
CA THR A 291 3.05 5.08 5.69
C THR A 291 4.01 6.05 5.00
N LEU A 292 4.70 5.62 3.95
CA LEU A 292 5.55 6.49 3.15
C LEU A 292 4.73 7.61 2.49
N LEU A 293 3.56 7.30 1.93
CA LEU A 293 2.67 8.31 1.35
C LEU A 293 2.20 9.32 2.39
N ALA A 294 1.81 8.86 3.58
CA ALA A 294 1.43 9.73 4.68
C ALA A 294 2.58 10.67 5.04
N LEU A 295 3.79 10.13 5.21
CA LEU A 295 4.99 10.92 5.49
C LEU A 295 5.32 11.95 4.42
N LYS A 296 5.25 11.58 3.14
CA LYS A 296 5.53 12.51 2.03
C LYS A 296 4.55 13.67 1.95
N ASN A 297 3.31 13.44 2.38
CA ASN A 297 2.23 14.42 2.31
C ASN A 297 1.91 15.05 3.67
N ASP A 298 2.88 15.00 4.60
CA ASP A 298 2.79 15.63 5.92
C ASP A 298 1.53 15.19 6.71
N GLN A 299 1.09 13.95 6.51
CA GLN A 299 -0.05 13.33 7.19
C GLN A 299 0.41 12.52 8.41
N PRO A 300 -0.45 12.37 9.44
CA PRO A 300 -0.13 11.55 10.59
C PRO A 300 0.04 10.07 10.20
N ILE A 301 0.96 9.39 10.87
CA ILE A 301 1.17 7.94 10.74
C ILE A 301 0.40 7.23 11.85
N SER A 302 -0.24 6.12 11.52
CA SER A 302 -0.84 5.23 12.52
C SER A 302 0.22 4.35 13.18
N SER A 303 0.47 4.58 14.47
CA SER A 303 1.27 3.70 15.32
C SER A 303 0.69 2.28 15.37
N ASP A 304 -0.62 2.16 15.47
CA ASP A 304 -1.34 0.89 15.51
C ASP A 304 -1.14 0.08 14.22
N ALA A 305 -1.11 0.73 13.05
CA ALA A 305 -0.81 0.05 11.79
C ALA A 305 0.61 -0.54 11.79
N MET A 306 1.60 0.19 12.29
CA MET A 306 3.00 -0.27 12.36
C MET A 306 3.19 -1.38 13.40
N LEU A 307 2.57 -1.24 14.56
CA LEU A 307 2.57 -2.27 15.58
C LEU A 307 1.81 -3.53 15.13
N GLY A 308 0.69 -3.39 14.41
CA GLY A 308 -0.03 -4.51 13.79
C GLY A 308 0.77 -5.23 12.70
N CYS A 309 1.61 -4.51 11.96
CA CYS A 309 2.58 -5.12 11.05
C CYS A 309 3.64 -5.92 11.81
N ALA A 310 4.16 -5.36 12.91
CA ALA A 310 5.11 -6.06 13.77
C ALA A 310 4.49 -7.33 14.40
N ASP A 311 3.26 -7.26 14.89
CA ASP A 311 2.52 -8.41 15.43
C ASP A 311 2.30 -9.48 14.37
N THR A 312 2.02 -9.07 13.13
CA THR A 312 1.90 -10.01 12.01
C THR A 312 3.21 -10.74 11.76
N LEU A 313 4.34 -10.03 11.67
CA LEU A 313 5.66 -10.66 11.48
C LEU A 313 6.03 -11.59 12.65
N LEU A 314 5.89 -11.12 13.89
CA LEU A 314 6.23 -11.91 15.08
C LEU A 314 5.37 -13.16 15.22
N ARG A 315 4.07 -13.07 14.91
CA ARG A 315 3.16 -14.22 14.89
C ARG A 315 3.59 -15.23 13.83
N LEU A 316 3.95 -14.79 12.62
CA LEU A 316 4.45 -15.68 11.57
C LEU A 316 5.78 -16.34 11.96
N LEU A 317 6.68 -15.61 12.58
CA LEU A 317 7.95 -16.13 13.07
C LEU A 317 7.76 -17.17 14.19
N THR A 318 6.80 -16.95 15.08
CA THR A 318 6.51 -17.88 16.19
C THR A 318 5.80 -19.14 15.70
N GLN A 319 4.82 -19.01 14.80
CA GLN A 319 3.99 -20.13 14.36
C GLN A 319 4.58 -20.93 13.19
N ARG A 320 5.27 -20.24 12.26
CA ARG A 320 5.72 -20.78 10.97
C ARG A 320 7.05 -20.18 10.55
N ARG A 321 8.02 -20.17 11.47
CA ARG A 321 9.35 -19.53 11.31
C ARG A 321 9.97 -19.75 9.94
N GLN A 322 10.18 -21.02 9.58
CA GLN A 322 10.93 -21.39 8.37
C GLN A 322 10.21 -20.94 7.10
N GLN A 323 8.88 -21.12 7.06
CA GLN A 323 8.08 -20.70 5.92
C GLN A 323 7.95 -19.17 5.83
N CYS A 324 7.94 -18.46 6.96
CA CYS A 324 8.01 -16.99 6.99
C CYS A 324 9.34 -16.50 6.39
N LEU A 325 10.47 -17.05 6.84
CA LEU A 325 11.80 -16.71 6.32
C LEU A 325 11.93 -17.00 4.82
N TYR A 326 11.32 -18.09 4.35
CA TYR A 326 11.29 -18.39 2.92
C TYR A 326 10.43 -17.39 2.12
N ALA A 327 9.26 -17.03 2.67
CA ALA A 327 8.32 -16.12 2.01
C ALA A 327 8.87 -14.70 1.83
N LEU A 328 9.86 -14.29 2.63
CA LEU A 328 10.60 -13.04 2.44
C LEU A 328 11.27 -12.95 1.06
N ALA A 329 11.79 -14.08 0.55
CA ALA A 329 12.39 -14.13 -0.78
C ALA A 329 11.35 -13.98 -1.91
N CYS A 330 10.05 -14.08 -1.61
CA CYS A 330 8.94 -13.92 -2.55
C CYS A 330 8.53 -12.46 -2.80
N LEU A 331 9.17 -11.49 -2.14
CA LEU A 331 8.82 -10.07 -2.25
C LEU A 331 9.53 -9.36 -3.42
N GLY A 332 9.99 -10.11 -4.43
CA GLY A 332 10.76 -9.58 -5.56
C GLY A 332 10.04 -8.53 -6.41
N SER A 333 8.71 -8.44 -6.30
CA SER A 333 7.90 -7.40 -6.96
C SER A 333 7.89 -6.06 -6.21
N GLU A 334 8.29 -6.03 -4.94
CA GLU A 334 8.32 -4.79 -4.15
C GLU A 334 9.62 -4.01 -4.38
N PRO A 335 9.64 -2.68 -4.18
CA PRO A 335 10.87 -1.91 -4.19
C PRO A 335 11.93 -2.43 -3.20
N GLN A 336 13.21 -2.25 -3.53
CA GLN A 336 14.33 -2.77 -2.72
C GLN A 336 14.32 -2.27 -1.27
N TRP A 337 13.87 -1.04 -1.02
CA TRP A 337 13.80 -0.47 0.33
C TRP A 337 12.70 -1.13 1.18
N ILE A 338 11.59 -1.58 0.58
CA ILE A 338 10.54 -2.35 1.27
C ILE A 338 11.02 -3.75 1.56
N GLN A 339 11.61 -4.41 0.56
CA GLN A 339 12.23 -5.72 0.76
C GLN A 339 13.24 -5.64 1.91
N HIS A 340 14.06 -4.58 1.96
CA HIS A 340 15.00 -4.35 3.05
C HIS A 340 14.33 -4.27 4.40
N SER A 341 13.33 -3.38 4.51
CA SER A 341 12.69 -3.05 5.76
C SER A 341 11.99 -4.27 6.35
N ILE A 342 11.28 -5.04 5.51
CA ILE A 342 10.62 -6.28 5.93
C ILE A 342 11.64 -7.35 6.29
N ASN A 343 12.71 -7.52 5.51
CA ASN A 343 13.75 -8.51 5.81
C ASN A 343 14.47 -8.21 7.13
N VAL A 344 14.89 -6.96 7.35
CA VAL A 344 15.57 -6.54 8.57
C VAL A 344 14.64 -6.70 9.76
N ALA A 345 13.39 -6.23 9.65
CA ALA A 345 12.40 -6.39 10.71
C ALA A 345 12.15 -7.86 11.05
N ALA A 346 11.94 -8.72 10.06
CA ALA A 346 11.68 -10.14 10.29
C ALA A 346 12.90 -10.87 10.88
N LYS A 347 14.11 -10.62 10.36
CA LYS A 347 15.34 -11.26 10.85
C LYS A 347 15.74 -10.75 12.24
N LEU A 348 15.56 -9.46 12.51
CA LEU A 348 15.77 -8.88 13.84
C LEU A 348 14.77 -9.46 14.84
N GLY A 349 13.48 -9.52 14.48
CA GLY A 349 12.45 -10.16 15.30
C GLY A 349 12.75 -11.64 15.59
N ASP A 350 13.19 -12.39 14.58
CA ASP A 350 13.57 -13.81 14.75
C ASP A 350 14.75 -14.01 15.69
N LEU A 351 15.73 -13.09 15.66
CA LEU A 351 16.87 -13.12 16.56
C LEU A 351 16.45 -12.72 17.98
N MET A 352 15.68 -11.63 18.15
CA MET A 352 15.22 -11.17 19.46
C MET A 352 14.30 -12.17 20.17
N LEU A 353 13.42 -12.86 19.43
CA LEU A 353 12.57 -13.91 20.01
C LEU A 353 13.38 -15.11 20.52
N ALA A 354 14.58 -15.34 19.99
CA ALA A 354 15.48 -16.40 20.44
C ALA A 354 16.30 -15.99 21.68
N GLU A 355 16.28 -14.71 22.06
CA GLU A 355 16.98 -14.18 23.23
C GLU A 355 15.97 -13.72 24.31
N PRO A 356 15.81 -14.45 25.42
CA PRO A 356 14.80 -14.13 26.43
C PRO A 356 14.87 -12.69 26.98
N GLU A 357 16.09 -12.14 27.10
CA GLU A 357 16.34 -10.77 27.56
C GLU A 357 15.72 -9.69 26.63
N TYR A 358 15.63 -9.97 25.33
CA TYR A 358 15.20 -9.00 24.32
C TYR A 358 13.80 -9.28 23.77
N ALA A 359 13.25 -10.47 24.01
CA ALA A 359 11.96 -10.90 23.46
C ALA A 359 10.80 -9.93 23.77
N SER A 360 10.77 -9.33 24.97
CA SER A 360 9.74 -8.35 25.36
C SER A 360 9.80 -7.05 24.55
N ARG A 361 10.99 -6.67 24.05
CA ARG A 361 11.20 -5.47 23.21
C ARG A 361 11.08 -5.74 21.71
N ALA A 362 10.93 -7.01 21.31
CA ALA A 362 10.89 -7.41 19.91
C ALA A 362 9.78 -6.71 19.12
N ARG A 363 8.59 -6.52 19.72
CA ARG A 363 7.46 -5.83 19.08
C ARG A 363 7.80 -4.40 18.65
N ALA A 364 8.36 -3.61 19.56
CA ALA A 364 8.78 -2.25 19.27
C ALA A 364 9.96 -2.21 18.28
N ALA A 365 10.91 -3.15 18.41
CA ALA A 365 12.08 -3.20 17.55
C ALA A 365 11.72 -3.58 16.10
N VAL A 366 10.82 -4.53 15.90
CA VAL A 366 10.29 -4.89 14.58
C VAL A 366 9.52 -3.72 13.96
N ALA A 367 8.69 -3.02 14.72
CA ALA A 367 7.99 -1.83 14.22
C ALA A 367 8.97 -0.71 13.82
N ALA A 368 10.00 -0.45 14.62
CA ALA A 368 11.03 0.52 14.28
C ALA A 368 11.88 0.08 13.07
N ALA A 369 12.19 -1.21 12.96
CA ALA A 369 12.95 -1.78 11.84
C ALA A 369 12.15 -1.77 10.53
N LEU A 370 10.82 -1.83 10.59
CA LEU A 370 9.97 -1.62 9.42
C LEU A 370 10.06 -0.19 8.87
N LEU A 371 10.40 0.79 9.72
CA LEU A 371 10.48 2.20 9.36
C LEU A 371 11.89 2.68 9.01
N HIS A 372 12.95 2.05 9.55
CA HIS A 372 14.31 2.61 9.62
C HIS A 372 14.85 3.21 8.31
N ASP A 373 14.56 2.57 7.17
CA ASP A 373 15.10 2.95 5.87
C ASP A 373 14.14 3.81 5.03
N MET A 374 12.91 4.03 5.52
CA MET A 374 11.86 4.77 4.81
C MET A 374 12.25 6.22 4.51
N GLY A 375 13.11 6.81 5.33
CA GLY A 375 13.66 8.15 5.11
C GLY A 375 14.37 8.29 3.75
N LYS A 376 14.92 7.21 3.19
CA LYS A 376 15.61 7.25 1.90
C LYS A 376 14.64 7.62 0.77
N ALA A 377 13.43 7.08 0.81
CA ALA A 377 12.39 7.40 -0.16
C ALA A 377 11.84 8.83 0.00
N LEU A 378 11.92 9.41 1.22
CA LEU A 378 11.58 10.82 1.47
C LEU A 378 12.56 11.79 0.81
N LEU A 379 13.82 11.37 0.60
CA LEU A 379 14.85 12.19 -0.04
C LEU A 379 14.78 12.21 -1.56
N LEU A 380 13.92 11.40 -2.18
CA LEU A 380 13.79 11.32 -3.64
C LEU A 380 13.28 12.64 -4.22
N ASP A 381 14.10 13.25 -5.09
CA ASP A 381 13.83 14.48 -5.83
C ASP A 381 14.71 14.54 -7.11
N GLU A 382 14.81 15.70 -7.78
CA GLU A 382 15.64 15.85 -8.99
C GLU A 382 17.11 15.45 -8.80
N SER A 383 17.69 15.73 -7.62
CA SER A 383 19.11 15.47 -7.33
C SER A 383 19.38 14.02 -6.90
N LEU A 384 18.37 13.36 -6.32
CA LEU A 384 18.39 11.95 -5.96
C LEU A 384 17.15 11.29 -6.54
N HIS A 385 17.16 11.08 -7.85
CA HIS A 385 15.97 10.63 -8.58
C HIS A 385 15.73 9.12 -8.49
N SER A 386 16.71 8.35 -8.02
CA SER A 386 16.62 6.90 -7.87
C SER A 386 17.40 6.41 -6.65
N LEU A 387 16.83 5.42 -5.95
CA LEU A 387 17.55 4.61 -4.96
C LEU A 387 18.23 3.38 -5.59
N GLU A 388 17.99 3.15 -6.87
CA GLU A 388 18.57 2.09 -7.68
C GLU A 388 19.69 2.65 -8.55
N GLY A 389 20.78 1.90 -8.69
CA GLY A 389 21.95 2.32 -9.46
C GLY A 389 23.16 2.69 -8.57
N ALA A 390 24.24 3.13 -9.21
CA ALA A 390 25.41 3.63 -8.52
C ALA A 390 25.16 5.08 -8.10
N LEU A 391 25.45 5.39 -6.83
CA LEU A 391 25.33 6.74 -6.28
C LEU A 391 26.69 7.42 -6.25
N ASP A 392 26.76 8.67 -6.70
CA ASP A 392 27.95 9.50 -6.54
C ASP A 392 28.19 9.88 -5.06
N ASP A 393 29.33 10.50 -4.76
CA ASP A 393 29.66 10.88 -3.37
C ASP A 393 28.67 11.89 -2.77
N ALA A 394 28.15 12.82 -3.57
CA ALA A 394 27.20 13.82 -3.11
C ALA A 394 25.82 13.21 -2.81
N GLN A 395 25.36 12.29 -3.66
CA GLN A 395 24.15 11.50 -3.46
C GLN A 395 24.28 10.60 -2.24
N ARG A 396 25.45 9.97 -2.03
CA ARG A 396 25.71 9.16 -0.83
C ARG A 396 25.67 9.98 0.45
N GLU A 397 26.30 11.16 0.45
CA GLU A 397 26.27 12.06 1.61
C GLU A 397 24.86 12.59 1.89
N ARG A 398 24.12 12.95 0.84
CA ARG A 398 22.71 13.31 0.95
C ARG A 398 21.88 12.16 1.52
N LEU A 399 22.09 10.93 1.05
CA LEU A 399 21.34 9.76 1.50
C LEU A 399 21.53 9.52 3.00
N ARG A 400 22.70 9.81 3.59
CA ARG A 400 22.93 9.68 5.05
C ARG A 400 21.96 10.52 5.89
N LYS A 401 21.49 11.64 5.36
CA LYS A 401 20.53 12.54 6.04
C LYS A 401 19.14 11.91 6.24
N HIS A 402 18.87 10.74 5.65
CA HIS A 402 17.59 10.05 5.78
C HIS A 402 17.25 9.72 7.24
N VAL A 403 18.26 9.45 8.07
CA VAL A 403 18.07 9.07 9.48
C VAL A 403 17.48 10.22 10.27
N VAL A 404 18.15 11.38 10.22
CA VAL A 404 17.71 12.59 10.93
C VAL A 404 16.35 13.03 10.41
N LEU A 405 16.18 13.09 9.09
CA LEU A 405 14.89 13.41 8.47
C LEU A 405 13.78 12.49 8.96
N LEU A 406 14.01 11.17 8.98
CA LEU A 406 13.00 10.22 9.42
C LEU A 406 12.69 10.35 10.91
N LEU A 407 13.69 10.53 11.78
CA LEU A 407 13.47 10.75 13.21
C LEU A 407 12.64 12.01 13.47
N ASP A 408 12.91 13.11 12.77
CA ASP A 408 12.13 14.35 12.87
C ASP A 408 10.67 14.12 12.44
N ARG A 409 10.47 13.41 11.34
CA ARG A 409 9.13 13.06 10.83
C ARG A 409 8.36 12.10 11.74
N LEU A 410 9.07 11.24 12.48
CA LEU A 410 8.49 10.29 13.42
C LEU A 410 8.42 10.82 14.85
N ALA A 411 8.90 12.03 15.13
CA ALA A 411 8.86 12.61 16.46
C ALA A 411 7.44 12.63 17.08
N PRO A 412 6.36 12.93 16.32
CA PRO A 412 4.99 12.88 16.83
C PRO A 412 4.41 11.47 16.99
N LEU A 413 5.10 10.43 16.52
CA LEU A 413 4.59 9.06 16.57
C LEU A 413 4.69 8.52 18.00
N GLU A 414 3.55 8.19 18.59
CA GLU A 414 3.43 7.55 19.89
C GLU A 414 3.35 6.02 19.78
N GLY A 415 3.40 5.30 20.89
CA GLY A 415 3.18 3.84 20.95
C GLY A 415 4.37 2.94 20.59
N ILE A 416 5.42 3.48 19.95
CA ILE A 416 6.71 2.78 19.81
C ILE A 416 7.67 3.33 20.87
N ASP A 417 8.22 2.45 21.71
CA ASP A 417 9.18 2.81 22.75
C ASP A 417 10.31 3.70 22.22
N THR A 418 10.49 4.87 22.83
CA THR A 418 11.41 5.90 22.34
C THR A 418 12.87 5.43 22.33
N SER A 419 13.28 4.64 23.34
CA SER A 419 14.64 4.10 23.41
C SER A 419 14.89 3.09 22.29
N VAL A 420 13.93 2.20 22.02
CA VAL A 420 14.02 1.22 20.92
C VAL A 420 14.00 1.93 19.58
N ARG A 421 13.15 2.95 19.40
CA ARG A 421 13.11 3.75 18.17
C ARG A 421 14.46 4.42 17.90
N HIS A 422 15.10 4.99 18.92
CA HIS A 422 16.44 5.57 18.80
C HIS A 422 17.50 4.51 18.48
N ASP A 423 17.50 3.38 19.17
CA ASP A 423 18.45 2.28 18.95
C ASP A 423 18.37 1.72 17.52
N ILE A 424 17.16 1.62 16.97
CA ILE A 424 16.94 1.07 15.63
C ILE A 424 17.06 2.15 14.56
N ILE A 425 16.26 3.22 14.59
CA ILE A 425 16.26 4.20 13.49
C ILE A 425 17.51 5.07 13.56
N GLY A 426 17.85 5.56 14.76
CA GLY A 426 18.98 6.47 14.97
C GLY A 426 20.35 5.79 14.90
N CYS A 427 20.46 4.53 15.35
CA CYS A 427 21.77 3.91 15.58
C CYS A 427 22.09 2.68 14.70
N ILE A 428 21.17 2.16 13.88
CA ILE A 428 21.46 0.96 13.06
C ILE A 428 22.59 1.16 12.04
N ASN A 429 22.81 2.41 11.62
CA ASN A 429 23.87 2.81 10.72
C ASN A 429 25.20 3.15 11.44
N GLU A 430 25.21 3.14 12.77
CA GLU A 430 26.41 3.39 13.59
C GLU A 430 27.35 2.17 13.61
N ARG A 431 28.63 2.39 13.89
CA ARG A 431 29.67 1.34 13.90
C ARG A 431 30.49 1.44 15.18
N LEU A 432 30.97 0.30 15.68
CA LEU A 432 31.68 0.27 16.97
C LEU A 432 32.94 1.17 17.01
N ASP A 433 33.59 1.40 15.86
CA ASP A 433 34.75 2.30 15.69
C ASP A 433 34.40 3.78 15.54
N GLY A 434 33.10 4.13 15.48
CA GLY A 434 32.62 5.48 15.22
C GLY A 434 32.61 5.89 13.74
N SER A 435 32.90 4.96 12.80
CA SER A 435 32.84 5.25 11.35
C SER A 435 31.42 5.31 10.77
N GLY A 436 30.42 5.02 11.59
CA GLY A 436 29.01 5.06 11.22
C GLY A 436 28.42 6.48 11.23
N TYR A 437 27.10 6.55 11.06
CA TYR A 437 26.34 7.80 10.98
C TYR A 437 24.94 7.61 11.60
N PRO A 438 24.24 8.69 12.01
CA PRO A 438 24.56 10.11 11.80
C PRO A 438 25.49 10.77 12.83
N HIS A 439 25.69 10.17 14.01
CA HIS A 439 26.41 10.76 15.12
C HIS A 439 27.86 10.28 15.27
N GLY A 440 28.21 9.14 14.66
CA GLY A 440 29.55 8.56 14.79
C GLY A 440 29.77 7.94 16.17
N TYR A 441 28.73 7.34 16.74
CA TYR A 441 28.79 6.72 18.06
C TYR A 441 29.77 5.57 18.08
N ARG A 442 30.54 5.47 19.18
CA ARG A 442 31.44 4.35 19.45
C ARG A 442 30.73 3.29 20.27
N ALA A 443 31.37 2.12 20.40
CA ALA A 443 30.83 0.96 21.08
C ALA A 443 30.14 1.29 22.42
N GLU A 444 30.76 2.11 23.27
CA GLU A 444 30.28 2.45 24.61
C GLU A 444 28.93 3.18 24.61
N SER A 445 28.63 3.89 23.52
CA SER A 445 27.37 4.65 23.34
C SER A 445 26.27 3.83 22.68
N LEU A 446 26.57 2.63 22.18
CA LEU A 446 25.63 1.78 21.45
C LEU A 446 25.08 0.68 22.33
N SER A 447 23.75 0.66 22.50
CA SER A 447 23.04 -0.40 23.22
C SER A 447 23.20 -1.75 22.53
N ALA A 448 22.94 -2.84 23.26
CA ALA A 448 22.95 -4.18 22.69
C ALA A 448 21.95 -4.33 21.52
N ILE A 449 20.78 -3.67 21.58
CA ILE A 449 19.78 -3.67 20.50
C ILE A 449 20.31 -2.93 19.27
N ALA A 450 20.95 -1.76 19.44
CA ALA A 450 21.53 -1.01 18.33
C ALA A 450 22.62 -1.84 17.61
N ARG A 451 23.49 -2.50 18.39
CA ARG A 451 24.55 -3.38 17.85
C ARG A 451 23.98 -4.60 17.13
N MET A 452 22.95 -5.24 17.70
CA MET A 452 22.23 -6.36 17.10
C MET A 452 21.60 -5.96 15.77
N ALA A 453 20.87 -4.84 15.75
CA ALA A 453 20.21 -4.33 14.56
C ALA A 453 21.20 -3.97 13.45
N GLY A 454 22.33 -3.32 13.80
CA GLY A 454 23.37 -2.97 12.83
C GLY A 454 23.99 -4.20 12.16
N VAL A 455 24.14 -5.31 12.88
CA VAL A 455 24.57 -6.59 12.28
C VAL A 455 23.53 -7.13 11.30
N VAL A 456 22.25 -7.15 11.69
CA VAL A 456 21.15 -7.65 10.83
C VAL A 456 21.01 -6.81 9.55
N ASP A 457 21.03 -5.49 9.68
CA ASP A 457 20.96 -4.53 8.58
C ASP A 457 22.04 -4.77 7.53
N VAL A 458 23.30 -4.79 7.98
CA VAL A 458 24.46 -4.92 7.09
C VAL A 458 24.46 -6.29 6.41
N LEU A 459 24.09 -7.35 7.11
CA LEU A 459 23.97 -8.68 6.51
C LEU A 459 22.92 -8.68 5.40
N ASP A 460 21.73 -8.13 5.65
CA ASP A 460 20.67 -8.04 4.64
C ASP A 460 21.10 -7.19 3.44
N ALA A 461 21.68 -6.02 3.69
CA ALA A 461 22.26 -5.14 2.68
C ALA A 461 23.33 -5.81 1.82
N MET A 462 24.25 -6.58 2.42
CA MET A 462 25.35 -7.24 1.70
C MET A 462 24.89 -8.40 0.82
N THR A 463 23.84 -9.10 1.24
CA THR A 463 23.29 -10.26 0.52
C THR A 463 22.36 -9.90 -0.64
N ARG A 464 22.22 -8.61 -0.94
CA ARG A 464 21.42 -8.10 -2.07
C ARG A 464 22.30 -7.39 -3.10
N PRO A 465 21.91 -7.44 -4.38
CA PRO A 465 22.58 -6.68 -5.41
C PRO A 465 22.34 -5.18 -5.19
N ARG A 466 23.34 -4.37 -5.55
CA ARG A 466 23.23 -2.91 -5.64
C ARG A 466 23.81 -2.48 -6.98
N GLY A 467 23.45 -1.29 -7.46
CA GLY A 467 23.91 -0.83 -8.77
C GLY A 467 25.44 -0.71 -8.89
N ASP A 468 26.14 -0.59 -7.76
CA ASP A 468 27.59 -0.48 -7.65
C ASP A 468 28.30 -1.81 -7.32
N ARG A 469 27.58 -2.86 -6.91
CA ARG A 469 28.20 -4.14 -6.53
C ARG A 469 27.24 -5.34 -6.63
N PRO A 470 27.75 -6.54 -6.97
CA PRO A 470 26.96 -7.76 -6.88
C PRO A 470 26.61 -8.13 -5.43
N ALA A 471 25.57 -8.94 -5.26
CA ALA A 471 25.23 -9.56 -4.00
C ALA A 471 26.38 -10.46 -3.50
N LYS A 472 26.58 -10.51 -2.19
CA LYS A 472 27.43 -11.52 -1.54
C LYS A 472 26.58 -12.71 -1.11
N THR A 473 27.18 -13.90 -1.11
CA THR A 473 26.59 -15.05 -0.42
C THR A 473 26.55 -14.81 1.09
N ALA A 474 25.65 -15.48 1.81
CA ALA A 474 25.55 -15.36 3.26
C ALA A 474 26.90 -15.62 3.96
N ILE A 475 27.64 -16.65 3.55
CA ILE A 475 28.96 -16.97 4.12
C ILE A 475 29.99 -15.85 3.87
N GLU A 476 29.99 -15.25 2.68
CA GLU A 476 30.87 -14.10 2.40
C GLU A 476 30.53 -12.90 3.29
N ALA A 477 29.24 -12.65 3.53
CA ALA A 477 28.78 -11.58 4.42
C ALA A 477 29.14 -11.87 5.89
N TYR A 478 28.92 -13.10 6.38
CA TYR A 478 29.32 -13.52 7.73
C TYR A 478 30.81 -13.34 7.97
N ARG A 479 31.65 -13.82 7.04
CA ARG A 479 33.12 -13.66 7.13
C ARG A 479 33.53 -12.19 7.14
N TYR A 480 32.87 -11.35 6.34
CA TYR A 480 33.17 -9.93 6.30
C TYR A 480 32.95 -9.24 7.65
N LEU A 481 31.82 -9.53 8.31
CA LEU A 481 31.48 -8.94 9.60
C LEU A 481 32.33 -9.53 10.73
N TYR A 482 32.48 -10.86 10.76
CA TYR A 482 33.24 -11.56 11.79
C TYR A 482 34.71 -11.13 11.84
N ASN A 483 35.30 -10.80 10.68
CA ASN A 483 36.68 -10.34 10.57
C ASN A 483 36.84 -8.82 10.78
N ARG A 484 35.80 -8.10 11.19
CA ARG A 484 35.82 -6.67 11.52
C ARG A 484 35.19 -6.40 12.89
N PRO A 485 35.74 -6.98 13.97
CA PRO A 485 35.21 -6.80 15.32
C PRO A 485 35.35 -5.35 15.83
N ASP A 486 36.20 -4.56 15.20
CA ASP A 486 36.31 -3.11 15.39
C ASP A 486 35.06 -2.36 14.93
N ARG A 487 34.28 -2.92 13.99
CA ARG A 487 33.07 -2.28 13.45
C ARG A 487 31.77 -2.94 13.86
N PHE A 488 31.79 -4.26 14.05
CA PHE A 488 30.61 -5.08 14.28
C PHE A 488 30.75 -5.92 15.53
N ASP A 489 29.67 -6.03 16.29
CA ASP A 489 29.67 -6.81 17.52
C ASP A 489 29.73 -8.30 17.22
N LYS A 490 30.87 -8.91 17.55
CA LYS A 490 31.15 -10.32 17.27
C LYS A 490 30.15 -11.25 17.96
N HIS A 491 29.63 -10.89 19.13
CA HIS A 491 28.62 -11.66 19.82
C HIS A 491 27.36 -11.79 18.93
N TRP A 492 26.86 -10.66 18.43
CA TRP A 492 25.65 -10.64 17.60
C TRP A 492 25.85 -11.29 16.22
N VAL A 493 27.04 -11.17 15.63
CA VAL A 493 27.39 -11.93 14.41
C VAL A 493 27.30 -13.44 14.67
N THR A 494 27.89 -13.92 15.77
CA THR A 494 27.86 -15.34 16.13
C THR A 494 26.44 -15.82 16.42
N ARG A 495 25.63 -15.09 17.19
CA ARG A 495 24.24 -15.45 17.47
C ARG A 495 23.39 -15.49 16.19
N TYR A 496 23.58 -14.53 15.28
CA TYR A 496 22.90 -14.54 13.97
C TYR A 496 23.25 -15.79 13.16
N VAL A 497 24.54 -16.16 13.08
CA VAL A 497 24.98 -17.36 12.34
C VAL A 497 24.43 -18.63 12.98
N GLN A 498 24.44 -18.73 14.31
CA GLN A 498 23.83 -19.88 15.02
C GLN A 498 22.33 -19.99 14.75
N ARG A 499 21.62 -18.86 14.67
CA ARG A 499 20.17 -18.81 14.44
C ARG A 499 19.76 -19.13 12.99
N HIS A 500 20.53 -18.65 12.01
CA HIS A 500 20.19 -18.75 10.59
C HIS A 500 20.98 -19.83 9.82
N GLY A 501 22.03 -20.39 10.42
CA GLY A 501 22.88 -21.42 9.83
C GLY A 501 23.79 -20.90 8.71
N PHE A 502 24.62 -21.80 8.17
CA PHE A 502 25.51 -21.48 7.05
C PHE A 502 24.82 -21.50 5.68
N TYR A 503 23.60 -22.07 5.61
CA TYR A 503 22.76 -22.10 4.43
C TYR A 503 21.39 -21.45 4.73
N PRO A 504 21.33 -20.14 4.98
CA PRO A 504 20.08 -19.51 5.42
C PRO A 504 18.93 -19.77 4.46
N ILE A 505 17.74 -19.96 5.02
CA ILE A 505 16.49 -20.12 4.26
C ILE A 505 16.33 -18.96 3.26
N GLY A 506 15.92 -19.29 2.04
CA GLY A 506 15.85 -18.36 0.91
C GLY A 506 17.15 -18.23 0.12
N SER A 507 18.26 -18.85 0.55
CA SER A 507 19.51 -18.86 -0.23
C SER A 507 19.50 -19.87 -1.37
N LEU A 508 20.25 -19.59 -2.44
CA LEU A 508 20.47 -20.53 -3.55
C LEU A 508 21.72 -21.39 -3.28
N VAL A 509 21.55 -22.71 -3.32
CA VAL A 509 22.64 -23.68 -3.19
C VAL A 509 22.85 -24.46 -4.47
N ARG A 510 24.10 -24.87 -4.72
CA ARG A 510 24.47 -25.82 -5.77
C ARG A 510 24.84 -27.16 -5.16
N PHE A 511 24.26 -28.23 -5.68
CA PHE A 511 24.57 -29.61 -5.32
C PHE A 511 25.67 -30.20 -6.22
N SER A 512 26.32 -31.28 -5.77
CA SER A 512 27.44 -31.93 -6.46
C SER A 512 27.09 -32.47 -7.85
N HIS A 513 25.86 -32.94 -8.08
CA HIS A 513 25.40 -33.37 -9.41
C HIS A 513 24.94 -32.21 -10.32
N GLY A 514 25.16 -30.96 -9.92
CA GLY A 514 24.91 -29.78 -10.75
C GLY A 514 23.54 -29.13 -10.57
N TYR A 515 22.68 -29.64 -9.69
CA TYR A 515 21.39 -29.03 -9.39
C TYR A 515 21.52 -27.73 -8.59
N LEU A 516 20.69 -26.76 -8.93
CA LEU A 516 20.49 -25.50 -8.21
C LEU A 516 19.14 -25.56 -7.49
N ALA A 517 19.15 -25.24 -6.21
CA ALA A 517 17.93 -25.27 -5.41
C ALA A 517 17.88 -24.15 -4.35
N TRP A 518 16.68 -23.63 -4.12
CA TRP A 518 16.42 -22.68 -3.05
C TRP A 518 16.20 -23.43 -1.73
N VAL A 519 16.90 -23.02 -0.67
CA VAL A 519 16.71 -23.58 0.67
C VAL A 519 15.36 -23.14 1.22
N MET A 520 14.47 -24.09 1.52
CA MET A 520 13.15 -23.83 2.09
C MET A 520 13.12 -24.10 3.59
N GLU A 521 13.76 -25.19 4.03
CA GLU A 521 13.80 -25.58 5.44
C GLU A 521 15.17 -26.16 5.80
N LEU A 522 15.53 -25.98 7.08
CA LEU A 522 16.71 -26.48 7.75
C LEU A 522 16.31 -27.48 8.84
N ASP A 523 17.16 -28.48 9.07
CA ASP A 523 17.08 -29.35 10.23
C ASP A 523 17.73 -28.73 11.48
N GLU A 524 17.70 -29.46 12.60
CA GLU A 524 18.26 -29.04 13.89
C GLU A 524 19.78 -28.80 13.84
N SER A 525 20.50 -29.40 12.89
CA SER A 525 21.92 -29.19 12.67
C SER A 525 22.23 -27.99 11.76
N GLY A 526 21.20 -27.29 11.28
CA GLY A 526 21.31 -26.16 10.36
C GLY A 526 21.62 -26.57 8.91
N GLN A 527 21.40 -27.84 8.55
CA GLN A 527 21.57 -28.33 7.18
C GLN A 527 20.26 -28.25 6.39
N PRO A 528 20.29 -27.98 5.07
CA PRO A 528 19.10 -28.01 4.24
C PRO A 528 18.40 -29.37 4.32
N CYS A 529 17.13 -29.38 4.70
CA CYS A 529 16.30 -30.59 4.76
C CYS A 529 15.10 -30.54 3.79
N ARG A 530 14.79 -29.35 3.27
CA ARG A 530 13.80 -29.16 2.20
C ARG A 530 14.27 -28.07 1.25
N VAL A 531 14.26 -28.37 -0.05
CA VAL A 531 14.71 -27.44 -1.10
C VAL A 531 13.76 -27.43 -2.28
N ARG A 532 13.70 -26.31 -2.98
CA ARG A 532 13.02 -26.19 -4.28
C ARG A 532 14.05 -26.17 -5.40
N VAL A 533 14.13 -27.26 -6.15
CA VAL A 533 15.04 -27.41 -7.29
C VAL A 533 14.50 -26.63 -8.48
N VAL A 534 15.33 -25.75 -9.01
CA VAL A 534 14.93 -24.81 -10.07
C VAL A 534 15.65 -25.04 -11.38
N ARG A 535 16.85 -25.63 -11.35
CA ARG A 535 17.65 -25.85 -12.57
C ARG A 535 18.69 -26.93 -12.36
N ASN A 536 19.06 -27.62 -13.43
CA ASN A 536 20.30 -28.39 -13.48
C ASN A 536 21.32 -27.70 -14.41
N THR A 537 22.55 -27.53 -13.94
CA THR A 537 23.66 -26.93 -14.72
C THR A 537 24.29 -27.90 -15.73
N SER A 538 24.11 -29.22 -15.56
CA SER A 538 24.68 -30.24 -16.46
C SER A 538 23.74 -30.71 -17.57
N ARG A 539 22.43 -30.40 -17.48
CA ARG A 539 21.43 -30.65 -18.52
C ARG A 539 20.81 -29.32 -18.93
N SER A 540 20.98 -28.90 -20.18
CA SER A 540 20.49 -27.60 -20.63
C SER A 540 18.96 -27.54 -20.70
N GLU A 541 18.42 -26.42 -20.21
CA GLU A 541 17.15 -25.79 -20.59
C GLU A 541 15.79 -26.30 -20.08
N LEU A 542 15.71 -27.15 -19.04
CA LEU A 542 14.43 -27.32 -18.33
C LEU A 542 14.44 -26.53 -17.02
N ALA A 543 13.62 -25.48 -16.97
CA ALA A 543 13.22 -24.85 -15.72
C ALA A 543 12.46 -25.90 -14.90
N MET A 544 12.97 -26.20 -13.71
CA MET A 544 12.37 -27.15 -12.79
C MET A 544 11.59 -26.39 -11.71
N ASN A 545 10.59 -27.02 -11.10
CA ASN A 545 9.90 -26.47 -9.95
C ASN A 545 9.51 -27.59 -8.98
N HIS A 546 10.48 -28.43 -8.64
CA HIS A 546 10.26 -29.59 -7.77
C HIS A 546 10.69 -29.28 -6.34
N ILE A 547 9.81 -29.50 -5.38
CA ILE A 547 10.14 -29.42 -3.95
C ILE A 547 10.57 -30.81 -3.51
N LEU A 548 11.80 -30.92 -3.01
CA LEU A 548 12.40 -32.17 -2.56
C LEU A 548 12.71 -32.10 -1.06
N SER A 549 12.53 -33.25 -0.39
CA SER A 549 12.87 -33.44 1.01
C SER A 549 14.23 -34.11 1.16
N ARG A 550 14.79 -34.15 2.38
CA ARG A 550 16.11 -34.75 2.64
C ARG A 550 16.24 -36.20 2.16
N VAL A 551 15.14 -36.96 2.15
CA VAL A 551 15.08 -38.36 1.66
C VAL A 551 15.42 -38.44 0.17
N ASP A 552 15.09 -37.38 -0.58
CA ASP A 552 15.26 -37.29 -2.02
C ASP A 552 16.63 -36.74 -2.43
N PHE A 553 17.48 -36.32 -1.47
CA PHE A 553 18.75 -35.65 -1.80
C PHE A 553 19.80 -36.57 -2.41
N GLY A 554 19.66 -37.89 -2.28
CA GLY A 554 20.50 -38.85 -2.98
C GLY A 554 20.56 -38.59 -4.50
N GLN A 555 19.45 -38.08 -5.06
CA GLN A 555 19.32 -37.69 -6.47
C GLN A 555 20.13 -36.42 -6.81
N LEU A 556 20.28 -35.51 -5.85
CA LEU A 556 20.94 -34.22 -6.01
C LEU A 556 22.44 -34.30 -5.69
N GLY A 557 22.82 -35.22 -4.79
CA GLY A 557 24.16 -35.35 -4.21
C GLY A 557 24.34 -34.50 -2.95
N GLN A 558 25.58 -34.12 -2.65
CA GLN A 558 25.88 -33.28 -1.49
C GLN A 558 25.75 -31.79 -1.81
N VAL A 559 25.37 -30.98 -0.83
CA VAL A 559 25.40 -29.52 -0.94
C VAL A 559 26.86 -29.09 -1.08
N ASN A 560 27.23 -28.52 -2.23
CA ASN A 560 28.59 -28.12 -2.52
C ASN A 560 28.87 -26.71 -1.98
N LYS A 561 28.07 -25.73 -2.41
CA LYS A 561 28.27 -24.32 -2.03
C LYS A 561 27.02 -23.46 -2.20
N LEU A 562 27.00 -22.36 -1.46
CA LEU A 562 26.13 -21.22 -1.77
C LEU A 562 26.57 -20.57 -3.09
N VAL A 563 25.59 -20.12 -3.87
CA VAL A 563 25.83 -19.43 -5.13
C VAL A 563 24.98 -18.18 -5.22
N ARG A 564 25.44 -17.23 -6.05
CA ARG A 564 24.74 -15.98 -6.31
C ARG A 564 23.66 -16.21 -7.38
N PRO A 565 22.39 -15.87 -7.12
CA PRO A 565 21.30 -16.10 -8.08
C PRO A 565 21.51 -15.40 -9.42
N GLU A 566 22.10 -14.21 -9.41
CA GLU A 566 22.34 -13.37 -10.58
C GLU A 566 23.28 -14.05 -11.59
N ALA A 567 24.25 -14.84 -11.10
CA ALA A 567 25.17 -15.60 -11.94
C ALA A 567 24.46 -16.66 -12.81
N TYR A 568 23.22 -17.02 -12.45
CA TYR A 568 22.40 -18.00 -13.15
C TYR A 568 21.12 -17.40 -13.76
N ARG A 569 20.95 -16.07 -13.67
CA ARG A 569 19.72 -15.34 -14.04
C ARG A 569 18.48 -15.93 -13.37
N LEU A 570 18.63 -16.35 -12.11
CA LEU A 570 17.55 -16.89 -11.30
C LEU A 570 17.09 -15.81 -10.33
N ALA A 571 15.78 -15.59 -10.27
CA ALA A 571 15.14 -14.96 -9.14
C ALA A 571 14.53 -16.06 -8.25
N PRO A 572 14.34 -15.81 -6.94
CA PRO A 572 13.61 -16.74 -6.11
C PRO A 572 12.22 -17.03 -6.67
N PHE A 573 11.59 -16.10 -7.38
CA PHE A 573 10.27 -16.30 -8.01
C PHE A 573 10.18 -15.51 -9.32
#